data_AF-A0A7X5XA13-F1
#
_entry.id   AF-A0A7X5XA13-F1
#
_cell.length_a   1.000
_cell.length_b   1.000
_cell.length_c   1.000
_cell.angle_alpha   90.00
_cell.angle_beta   90.00
_cell.angle_gamma   90.00
#
_symmetry.space_group_name_H-M   'P 1'
#
loop_
_entity.id
_entity.type
_entity.pdbx_description
1 polymer ?
#
loop_
_entity_poly.entity_id
_entity_poly.type
_entity_poly.pdbx_seq_one_letter_code
_entity_poly.pdbx_strand_id
1 'polypeptide(L)'
;MEPHNEQAAGEVLHQRGWRKAFTVQEMVDKWAWFVGKVEDGYSDLVDEYTNDLYSRNWLHEAWPILTERVIVLWTPQIKALDDRFRAATVFDDGISLSQFHRISGFDPIDMWWWRRHPRLLVGDLGRSLRSAGATD
;
A
#
# COMPACT_ATOMS: atom_id res chain seq x y z
N MET A 1 -23.18 7.57 -22.28
CA MET A 1 -22.61 7.02 -21.03
C MET A 1 -21.13 6.88 -21.28
N GLU A 2 -20.30 7.74 -20.70
CA GLU A 2 -18.86 7.50 -20.73
C GLU A 2 -18.57 6.31 -19.80
N PRO A 3 -17.99 5.21 -20.31
CA PRO A 3 -17.49 4.15 -19.43
C PRO A 3 -16.40 4.79 -18.57
N HIS A 4 -16.65 4.87 -17.28
CA HIS A 4 -15.82 5.56 -16.31
C HIS A 4 -14.35 5.08 -16.40
N ASN A 5 -13.40 6.03 -16.41
CA ASN A 5 -11.98 5.78 -16.64
C ASN A 5 -11.32 4.76 -15.68
N GLU A 6 -12.00 4.40 -14.60
CA GLU A 6 -11.56 3.38 -13.65
C GLU A 6 -11.41 2.00 -14.30
N GLN A 7 -12.32 1.67 -15.23
CA GLN A 7 -12.25 0.40 -15.96
C GLN A 7 -11.00 0.35 -16.86
N ALA A 8 -10.70 1.47 -17.55
CA ALA A 8 -9.50 1.57 -18.37
C ALA A 8 -8.21 1.45 -17.55
N ALA A 9 -8.15 2.07 -16.36
CA ALA A 9 -7.01 1.89 -15.45
C ALA A 9 -6.84 0.42 -15.03
N GLY A 10 -7.94 -0.25 -14.67
CA GLY A 10 -7.94 -1.68 -14.34
C GLY A 10 -7.41 -2.55 -15.47
N GLU A 11 -7.91 -2.36 -16.69
CA GLU A 11 -7.50 -3.13 -17.88
C GLU A 11 -6.02 -2.87 -18.24
N VAL A 12 -5.59 -1.61 -18.24
CA VAL A 12 -4.20 -1.23 -18.52
C VAL A 12 -3.26 -1.85 -17.49
N LEU A 13 -3.60 -1.78 -16.20
CA LEU A 13 -2.76 -2.36 -15.15
C LEU A 13 -2.76 -3.90 -15.21
N HIS A 14 -3.89 -4.53 -15.55
CA HIS A 14 -3.91 -5.97 -15.80
C HIS A 14 -2.93 -6.38 -16.92
N GLN A 15 -2.92 -5.66 -18.04
CA GLN A 15 -1.97 -5.89 -19.13
C GLN A 15 -0.51 -5.66 -18.72
N ARG A 16 -0.26 -4.84 -17.69
CA ARG A 16 1.07 -4.62 -17.10
C ARG A 16 1.49 -5.68 -16.07
N GLY A 17 0.67 -6.71 -15.85
CA GLY A 17 1.02 -7.85 -15.01
C GLY A 17 0.26 -7.93 -13.68
N TRP A 18 -0.66 -7.00 -13.40
CA TRP A 18 -1.56 -7.16 -12.25
C TRP A 18 -2.50 -8.34 -12.45
N ARG A 19 -2.73 -9.13 -11.39
CA ARG A 19 -3.43 -10.43 -11.51
C ARG A 19 -4.84 -10.40 -12.11
N LYS A 20 -5.52 -9.25 -12.04
CA LYS A 20 -6.82 -8.99 -12.68
C LYS A 20 -6.99 -7.49 -12.90
N ALA A 21 -7.99 -7.11 -13.69
CA ALA A 21 -8.46 -5.73 -13.78
C ALA A 21 -9.22 -5.36 -12.50
N PHE A 22 -8.52 -4.73 -11.56
CA PHE A 22 -9.13 -4.21 -10.34
C PHE A 22 -9.84 -2.88 -10.61
N THR A 23 -10.80 -2.54 -9.76
CA THR A 23 -11.38 -1.19 -9.71
C THR A 23 -10.68 -0.31 -8.67
N VAL A 24 -10.85 1.01 -8.77
CA VAL A 24 -10.34 1.95 -7.75
C VAL A 24 -10.98 1.67 -6.39
N GLN A 25 -12.31 1.47 -6.35
CA GLN A 25 -13.04 1.08 -5.14
C GLN A 25 -12.43 -0.16 -4.48
N GLU A 26 -12.22 -1.24 -5.24
CA GLU A 26 -11.63 -2.49 -4.70
C GLU A 26 -10.26 -2.26 -4.05
N MET A 27 -9.42 -1.42 -4.64
CA MET A 27 -8.07 -1.16 -4.14
C MET A 27 -8.04 -0.15 -3.00
N VAL A 28 -8.98 0.81 -2.98
CA VAL A 28 -9.21 1.69 -1.83
C VAL A 28 -9.74 0.88 -0.64
N ASP A 29 -10.67 -0.05 -0.85
CA ASP A 29 -11.20 -0.90 0.23
C ASP A 29 -10.14 -1.83 0.81
N LYS A 30 -9.28 -2.40 -0.05
CA LYS A 30 -8.11 -3.16 0.40
C LYS A 30 -7.14 -2.30 1.20
N TRP A 31 -6.84 -1.08 0.72
CA TRP A 31 -5.99 -0.15 1.46
C TRP A 31 -6.61 0.21 2.81
N ALA A 32 -7.91 0.48 2.85
CA ALA A 32 -8.63 0.78 4.09
C ALA A 32 -8.61 -0.37 5.09
N TRP A 33 -8.84 -1.60 4.63
CA TRP A 33 -8.77 -2.80 5.46
C TRP A 33 -7.35 -3.00 6.00
N PHE A 34 -6.34 -2.90 5.14
CA PHE A 34 -4.95 -3.06 5.53
C PHE A 34 -4.51 -2.01 6.55
N VAL A 35 -4.84 -0.74 6.33
CA VAL A 35 -4.58 0.35 7.29
C VAL A 35 -5.22 0.05 8.65
N GLY A 36 -6.46 -0.43 8.67
CA GLY A 36 -7.11 -0.87 9.91
C GLY A 36 -6.35 -2.01 10.60
N LYS A 37 -5.88 -3.01 9.84
CA LYS A 37 -5.06 -4.09 10.39
C LYS A 37 -3.74 -3.60 10.98
N VAL A 38 -3.11 -2.61 10.35
CA VAL A 38 -1.86 -2.00 10.85
C VAL A 38 -2.11 -1.19 12.11
N GLU A 39 -3.22 -0.45 12.19
CA GLU A 39 -3.65 0.27 13.40
C GLU A 39 -3.91 -0.67 14.58
N ASP A 40 -4.51 -1.83 14.33
CA ASP A 40 -4.82 -2.85 15.35
C ASP A 40 -3.62 -3.74 15.73
N GLY A 41 -2.50 -3.61 15.02
CA GLY A 41 -1.34 -4.50 15.14
C GLY A 41 -1.42 -5.69 14.18
N TYR A 42 -0.89 -5.49 12.97
CA TYR A 42 -0.86 -6.52 11.93
C TYR A 42 0.01 -7.70 12.39
N SER A 43 -0.58 -8.89 12.52
CA SER A 43 0.04 -10.04 13.20
C SER A 43 0.42 -11.21 12.29
N ASP A 44 0.00 -11.17 11.02
CA ASP A 44 0.32 -12.21 10.02
C ASP A 44 1.78 -12.15 9.56
N LEU A 45 2.13 -12.94 8.55
CA LEU A 45 3.50 -13.05 8.01
C LEU A 45 3.92 -11.77 7.28
N VAL A 46 5.24 -11.54 7.19
CA VAL A 46 5.81 -10.41 6.43
C VAL A 46 5.49 -10.46 4.93
N ASP A 47 5.33 -11.65 4.37
CA ASP A 47 4.91 -11.82 2.97
C ASP A 47 3.46 -11.35 2.76
N GLU A 48 2.57 -11.57 3.74
CA GLU A 48 1.19 -11.06 3.68
C GLU A 48 1.15 -9.55 3.84
N TYR A 49 1.93 -9.00 4.79
CA TYR A 49 2.06 -7.55 4.97
C TYR A 49 2.56 -6.85 3.70
N THR A 50 3.58 -7.40 3.05
CA THR A 50 4.13 -6.83 1.81
C THR A 50 3.19 -7.02 0.63
N ASN A 51 2.47 -8.14 0.54
CA ASN A 51 1.41 -8.35 -0.46
C ASN A 51 0.27 -7.33 -0.29
N ASP A 52 -0.17 -7.06 0.93
CA ASP A 52 -1.25 -6.08 1.17
C ASP A 52 -0.81 -4.65 0.86
N LEU A 53 0.46 -4.29 1.11
CA LEU A 53 1.04 -3.00 0.69
C LEU A 53 0.91 -2.73 -0.81
N TYR A 54 0.88 -3.77 -1.66
CA TYR A 54 0.70 -3.59 -3.10
C TYR A 54 -0.65 -2.96 -3.47
N SER A 55 -1.67 -2.96 -2.60
CA SER A 55 -2.89 -2.19 -2.88
C SER A 55 -2.58 -0.70 -3.08
N ARG A 56 -1.59 -0.16 -2.35
CA ARG A 56 -1.15 1.23 -2.51
C ARG A 56 -0.28 1.44 -3.75
N ASN A 57 0.49 0.43 -4.17
CA ASN A 57 1.20 0.43 -5.45
C ASN A 57 0.20 0.53 -6.61
N TRP A 58 -0.86 -0.28 -6.58
CA TRP A 58 -1.88 -0.23 -7.62
C TRP A 58 -2.52 1.15 -7.72
N LEU A 59 -2.89 1.76 -6.58
CA LEU A 59 -3.47 3.11 -6.55
C LEU A 59 -2.51 4.17 -7.11
N HIS A 60 -1.21 4.04 -6.83
CA HIS A 60 -0.18 4.93 -7.36
C HIS A 60 -0.04 4.77 -8.89
N GLU A 61 0.06 3.54 -9.39
CA GLU A 61 0.20 3.25 -10.82
C GLU A 61 -1.06 3.61 -11.63
N ALA A 62 -2.24 3.49 -11.01
CA ALA A 62 -3.51 3.85 -11.62
C ALA A 62 -3.63 5.37 -11.78
N TRP A 63 -3.11 6.15 -10.83
CA TRP A 63 -3.30 7.60 -10.74
C TRP A 63 -3.08 8.38 -12.04
N PRO A 64 -1.97 8.20 -12.80
CA PRO A 64 -1.75 8.90 -14.07
C PRO A 64 -2.67 8.46 -15.22
N ILE A 65 -3.40 7.34 -15.07
CA ILE A 65 -4.32 6.81 -16.08
C ILE A 65 -5.74 7.35 -15.85
N LEU A 66 -6.08 7.71 -14.61
CA LEU A 66 -7.41 8.16 -14.24
C LEU A 66 -7.68 9.57 -14.80
N THR A 67 -8.94 9.84 -15.15
CA THR A 67 -9.40 11.20 -15.49
C THR A 67 -9.51 12.04 -14.23
N GLU A 68 -9.40 13.35 -14.42
CA GLU A 68 -9.48 14.36 -13.37
C GLU A 68 -10.70 14.18 -12.45
N ARG A 69 -11.87 13.84 -13.00
CA ARG A 69 -13.09 13.62 -12.21
C ARG A 69 -12.93 12.52 -11.17
N VAL A 70 -12.29 11.41 -11.53
CA VAL A 70 -12.07 10.27 -10.63
C VAL A 70 -10.96 10.58 -9.64
N ILE A 71 -9.90 11.27 -10.08
CA ILE A 71 -8.85 11.77 -9.19
C ILE A 71 -9.46 12.65 -8.08
N VAL A 72 -10.28 13.64 -8.45
CA VAL A 72 -10.94 14.54 -7.48
C VAL A 72 -11.85 13.76 -6.52
N LEU A 73 -12.57 12.76 -7.02
CA LEU A 73 -13.46 11.92 -6.21
C LEU A 73 -12.70 11.15 -5.12
N TRP A 74 -11.58 10.51 -5.48
CA TRP A 74 -10.88 9.58 -4.58
C TRP A 74 -9.76 10.22 -3.74
N THR A 75 -9.23 11.38 -4.15
CA THR A 75 -8.13 12.06 -3.44
C THR A 75 -8.39 12.23 -1.94
N PRO A 76 -9.57 12.73 -1.48
CA PRO A 76 -9.78 12.95 -0.05
C PRO A 76 -9.72 11.65 0.76
N GLN A 77 -10.29 10.56 0.24
CA GLN A 77 -10.34 9.27 0.93
C GLN A 77 -8.95 8.63 0.99
N ILE A 78 -8.21 8.60 -0.13
CA ILE A 78 -6.85 8.05 -0.16
C ILE A 78 -5.93 8.86 0.75
N LYS A 79 -6.04 10.19 0.75
CA LYS A 79 -5.25 11.03 1.67
C LYS A 79 -5.54 10.70 3.13
N ALA A 80 -6.81 10.54 3.51
CA ALA A 80 -7.18 10.18 4.88
C ALA A 80 -6.62 8.81 5.29
N LEU A 81 -6.62 7.83 4.39
CA LEU A 81 -6.00 6.51 4.62
C LEU A 81 -4.47 6.60 4.71
N ASP A 82 -3.84 7.38 3.84
CA ASP A 82 -2.39 7.61 3.87
C ASP A 82 -1.96 8.30 5.19
N ASP A 83 -2.74 9.26 5.68
CA ASP A 83 -2.49 9.95 6.95
C ASP A 83 -2.63 9.00 8.15
N ARG A 84 -3.65 8.12 8.14
CA ARG A 84 -3.82 7.05 9.13
C ARG A 84 -2.69 6.03 9.10
N PHE A 85 -2.31 5.57 7.92
CA PHE A 85 -1.18 4.65 7.75
C PHE A 85 0.10 5.25 8.32
N ARG A 86 0.40 6.51 7.98
CA ARG A 86 1.56 7.23 8.54
C ARG A 86 1.49 7.32 10.07
N ALA A 87 0.31 7.60 10.62
CA ALA A 87 0.11 7.66 12.06
C ALA A 87 0.34 6.29 12.72
N ALA A 88 -0.05 5.18 12.09
CA ALA A 88 0.09 3.83 12.63
C ALA A 88 1.48 3.19 12.41
N THR A 89 2.36 3.84 11.67
CA THR A 89 3.67 3.31 11.29
C THR A 89 4.81 4.26 11.69
N VAL A 90 6.03 3.75 11.70
CA VAL A 90 7.26 4.55 11.86
C VAL A 90 8.07 4.51 10.58
N PHE A 91 9.01 5.45 10.42
CA PHE A 91 9.90 5.47 9.28
C PHE A 91 10.90 4.30 9.38
N ASP A 92 11.03 3.56 8.28
CA ASP A 92 12.07 2.57 8.04
C ASP A 92 13.03 3.21 7.04
N ASP A 93 14.31 3.31 7.38
CA ASP A 93 15.35 3.73 6.42
C ASP A 93 15.48 2.76 5.23
N GLY A 94 14.69 1.69 5.24
CA GLY A 94 14.58 0.65 4.24
C GLY A 94 15.55 -0.47 4.55
N ILE A 95 15.85 -0.71 5.82
CA ILE A 95 16.65 -1.84 6.28
C ILE A 95 15.76 -2.98 6.77
N SER A 96 14.71 -2.68 7.54
CA SER A 96 13.93 -3.74 8.19
C SER A 96 13.05 -4.49 7.20
N LEU A 97 12.26 -3.76 6.40
CA LEU A 97 11.38 -4.36 5.42
C LEU A 97 12.14 -4.88 4.18
N SER A 98 13.28 -4.28 3.83
CA SER A 98 14.04 -4.64 2.63
C SER A 98 14.71 -6.02 2.69
N GLN A 99 14.89 -6.55 3.89
CA GLN A 99 15.39 -7.91 4.11
C GLN A 99 14.40 -8.98 3.65
N PHE A 100 13.11 -8.65 3.63
CA PHE A 100 12.04 -9.58 3.24
C PHE A 100 11.48 -9.28 1.86
N HIS A 101 11.53 -8.01 1.43
CA HIS A 101 11.03 -7.61 0.12
C HIS A 101 11.97 -6.62 -0.56
N ARG A 102 12.36 -6.89 -1.81
CA ARG A 102 13.33 -6.04 -2.51
C ARG A 102 12.71 -4.68 -2.90
N ILE A 103 12.88 -3.69 -2.03
CA ILE A 103 12.41 -2.31 -2.26
C ILE A 103 13.46 -1.40 -2.92
N SER A 104 14.64 -1.91 -3.27
CA SER A 104 15.74 -1.10 -3.85
C SER A 104 15.37 -0.42 -5.17
N GLY A 105 14.37 -0.95 -5.89
CA GLY A 105 13.86 -0.38 -7.14
C GLY A 105 12.73 0.63 -6.94
N PHE A 106 12.28 0.86 -5.70
CA PHE A 106 11.20 1.77 -5.38
C PHE A 106 11.76 3.14 -5.02
N ASP A 107 11.29 4.17 -5.72
CA ASP A 107 11.64 5.55 -5.42
C ASP A 107 11.15 5.90 -4.00
N PRO A 108 12.03 6.35 -3.08
CA PRO A 108 11.66 6.56 -1.69
C PRO A 108 10.68 7.73 -1.48
N ILE A 109 10.57 8.66 -2.42
CA ILE A 109 9.63 9.78 -2.38
C ILE A 109 8.28 9.33 -2.94
N ASP A 110 8.27 8.71 -4.11
CA ASP A 110 7.04 8.33 -4.81
C ASP A 110 6.38 7.06 -4.25
N MET A 111 7.16 6.21 -3.57
CA MET A 111 6.73 4.95 -2.96
C MET A 111 7.01 4.89 -1.45
N TRP A 112 6.85 6.03 -0.77
CA TRP A 112 7.17 6.25 0.64
C TRP A 112 6.56 5.23 1.62
N TRP A 113 5.45 4.57 1.28
CA TRP A 113 4.82 3.57 2.16
C TRP A 113 5.69 2.32 2.36
N TRP A 114 6.62 2.03 1.44
CA TRP A 114 7.62 0.97 1.58
C TRP A 114 8.77 1.34 2.54
N ARG A 115 8.89 2.62 2.92
CA ARG A 115 9.86 3.12 3.90
C ARG A 115 9.24 3.23 5.28
N ARG A 116 8.32 2.31 5.59
CA ARG A 116 7.56 2.30 6.83
C ARG A 116 7.24 0.89 7.28
N HIS A 117 7.24 0.68 8.59
CA HIS A 117 6.74 -0.53 9.22
C HIS A 117 5.76 -0.18 10.36
N PRO A 118 4.89 -1.12 10.79
CA PRO A 118 3.95 -0.87 11.88
C PRO A 118 4.67 -0.40 13.14
N ARG A 119 4.05 0.54 13.86
CA ARG A 119 4.51 0.94 15.19
C ARG A 119 4.21 -0.16 16.22
N LEU A 120 3.05 -0.81 16.10
CA LEU A 120 2.67 -1.92 16.96
C LEU A 120 3.22 -3.22 16.39
N LEU A 121 4.38 -3.63 16.89
CA LEU A 121 5.06 -4.86 16.45
C LEU A 121 4.51 -6.08 17.21
N VAL A 122 3.54 -6.76 16.63
CA VAL A 122 2.88 -7.96 17.20
C VAL A 122 2.93 -9.15 16.23
N GLY A 123 2.64 -10.35 16.74
CA GLY A 123 2.51 -11.55 15.91
C GLY A 123 3.81 -11.94 15.17
N ASP A 124 3.65 -12.60 14.02
CA ASP A 124 4.76 -13.05 13.18
C ASP A 124 5.49 -11.89 12.52
N LEU A 125 4.76 -10.92 11.95
CA LEU A 125 5.35 -9.71 11.39
C LEU A 125 6.26 -9.00 12.40
N GLY A 126 5.76 -8.78 13.62
CA GLY A 126 6.53 -8.13 14.68
C GLY A 126 7.80 -8.90 15.07
N ARG A 127 7.78 -10.23 15.06
CA ARG A 127 8.98 -11.06 15.30
C ARG A 127 10.00 -10.91 14.17
N SER A 128 9.54 -10.96 12.92
CA SER A 128 10.40 -10.83 11.74
C SER A 128 11.05 -9.44 11.68
N LEU A 129 10.28 -8.37 11.86
CA LEU A 129 10.79 -7.01 11.84
C LEU A 129 11.80 -6.74 12.96
N ARG A 130 11.54 -7.20 14.20
CA ARG A 130 12.52 -7.08 15.30
C ARG A 130 13.81 -7.83 15.00
N SER A 131 13.71 -9.02 14.42
CA SER A 131 14.88 -9.81 14.01
C SER A 131 15.69 -9.10 12.92
N ALA A 132 15.03 -8.28 12.10
CA ALA A 132 15.64 -7.45 11.07
C ALA A 132 16.14 -6.08 11.58
N GLY A 133 15.95 -5.77 12.86
CA GLY A 133 16.47 -4.55 13.51
C GLY A 133 15.43 -3.46 13.81
N ALA A 134 14.14 -3.70 13.56
CA ALA A 134 13.10 -2.75 13.94
C ALA A 134 13.00 -2.62 15.47
N THR A 135 13.02 -1.40 15.97
CA THR A 135 12.80 -1.09 17.39
C THR A 135 11.38 -0.56 17.60
N ASP A 136 10.87 -0.74 18.82
CA ASP A 136 9.57 -0.21 19.23
C ASP A 136 9.55 1.34 19.28
#